data_AF-A0A919N9U3-F1
#
_entry.id   AF-A0A919N9U3-F1
#
_cell.length_a   1.000
_cell.length_b   1.000
_cell.length_c   1.000
_cell.angle_alpha   90.00
_cell.angle_beta   90.00
_cell.angle_gamma   90.00
#
_symmetry.space_group_name_H-M   'P 1'
#
loop_
_entity.id
_entity.type
_entity.pdbx_description
1 polymer ?
#
loop_
_entity_poly.entity_id
_entity_poly.type
_entity_poly.pdbx_seq_one_letter_code
_entity_poly.pdbx_strand_id
1 'polypeptide(L)'
;MSLYEDAVRVLTSWTATSDAAEVNRKRTLGLLADGPVAMTRAHRAGHVTASALIVDDAGRVLLCLHGRLGLWMQLGGHCEAGDETLAAAALREATEESGIDGLLLDPEPIDIDVHEVRCGAADGAPAGPSVHYDVRFLLRAPAGAVERVSAESAELGWFTTEALPSPLAAGVVQQIGPARARLDQM
;
A
#
# COMPACT_ATOMS: atom_id res chain seq x y z
N MET A 1 7.80 5.34 -19.68
CA MET A 1 7.87 4.10 -18.89
C MET A 1 6.44 3.81 -18.47
N SER A 2 5.93 2.61 -18.76
CA SER A 2 4.61 2.19 -18.30
C SER A 2 4.66 1.80 -16.81
N LEU A 3 3.50 1.75 -16.15
CA LEU A 3 3.40 1.29 -14.76
C LEU A 3 3.99 -0.12 -14.54
N TYR A 4 3.79 -1.02 -15.51
CA TYR A 4 4.37 -2.35 -15.48
C TYR A 4 5.91 -2.31 -15.53
N GLU A 5 6.48 -1.51 -16.43
CA GLU A 5 7.93 -1.34 -16.52
C GLU A 5 8.50 -0.71 -15.24
N ASP A 6 7.77 0.24 -14.62
CA ASP A 6 8.12 0.81 -13.33
C ASP A 6 8.11 -0.25 -12.23
N ALA A 7 7.06 -1.05 -12.13
CA ALA A 7 6.95 -2.11 -11.13
C ALA A 7 8.11 -3.11 -11.24
N VAL A 8 8.43 -3.59 -12.45
CA VAL A 8 9.57 -4.48 -12.68
C VAL A 8 10.89 -3.79 -12.29
N ARG A 9 11.07 -2.52 -12.67
CA ARG A 9 12.28 -1.74 -12.35
C ARG A 9 12.45 -1.60 -10.84
N VAL A 10 11.44 -1.06 -10.14
CA VAL A 10 11.42 -0.85 -8.69
C VAL A 10 11.75 -2.14 -7.98
N LEU A 11 11.03 -3.22 -8.28
CA LEU A 11 11.22 -4.49 -7.59
C LEU A 11 12.56 -5.14 -7.93
N THR A 12 13.10 -4.95 -9.13
CA THR A 12 14.42 -5.50 -9.47
C THR A 12 15.55 -4.76 -8.75
N SER A 13 15.46 -3.44 -8.60
CA SER A 13 16.49 -2.62 -7.94
C SER A 13 16.35 -2.53 -6.42
N TRP A 14 15.15 -2.76 -5.89
CA TRP A 14 14.87 -2.65 -4.45
C TRP A 14 15.61 -3.72 -3.66
N THR A 15 16.23 -3.30 -2.55
CA THR A 15 16.79 -4.21 -1.55
C THR A 15 15.76 -4.43 -0.45
N ALA A 16 15.28 -5.66 -0.32
CA ALA A 16 14.25 -5.99 0.65
C ALA A 16 14.69 -5.71 2.10
N THR A 17 13.75 -5.22 2.90
CA THR A 17 13.96 -4.78 4.28
C THR A 17 13.91 -5.92 5.30
N SER A 18 13.52 -7.11 4.86
CA SER A 18 13.50 -8.35 5.66
C SER A 18 13.50 -9.59 4.77
N ASP A 19 13.73 -10.77 5.36
CA ASP A 19 13.62 -12.06 4.64
C ASP A 19 12.20 -12.30 4.10
N ALA A 20 11.17 -11.91 4.86
CA ALA A 20 9.78 -12.03 4.42
C ALA A 20 9.50 -11.13 3.22
N ALA A 21 9.98 -9.89 3.27
CA ALA A 21 9.90 -8.95 2.15
C ALA A 21 10.65 -9.47 0.92
N GLU A 22 11.83 -10.09 1.08
CA GLU A 22 12.59 -10.67 -0.04
C GLU A 22 11.85 -11.84 -0.69
N VAL A 23 11.21 -12.69 0.12
CA VAL A 23 10.33 -13.76 -0.40
C VAL A 23 9.18 -13.17 -1.19
N ASN A 24 8.49 -12.17 -0.66
CA ASN A 24 7.35 -11.54 -1.32
C ASN A 24 7.76 -10.74 -2.56
N ARG A 25 8.92 -10.09 -2.55
CA ARG A 25 9.53 -9.46 -3.74
C ARG A 25 9.73 -10.47 -4.87
N LYS A 26 10.32 -11.63 -4.58
CA LYS A 26 10.48 -12.72 -5.58
C LYS A 26 9.15 -13.23 -6.10
N ARG A 27 8.16 -13.42 -5.22
CA ARG A 27 6.81 -13.83 -5.62
C ARG A 27 6.15 -12.80 -6.54
N THR A 28 6.31 -11.51 -6.22
CA THR A 28 5.77 -10.41 -7.02
C THR A 28 6.44 -10.32 -8.39
N LEU A 29 7.77 -10.47 -8.47
CA LEU A 29 8.49 -10.58 -9.74
C LEU A 29 8.03 -11.81 -10.55
N GLY A 30 7.73 -12.92 -9.87
CA GLY A 30 7.16 -14.12 -10.49
C GLY A 30 5.79 -13.85 -11.11
N LEU A 31 4.91 -13.13 -10.41
CA LEU A 31 3.61 -12.69 -10.96
C LEU A 31 3.79 -11.77 -12.17
N LEU A 32 4.72 -10.82 -12.09
CA LEU A 32 4.99 -9.87 -13.18
C LEU A 32 5.51 -10.55 -14.46
N ALA A 33 5.96 -11.81 -14.40
CA ALA A 33 6.29 -12.57 -15.60
C ALA A 33 5.07 -12.82 -16.51
N ASP A 34 3.84 -12.71 -15.99
CA ASP A 34 2.59 -12.78 -16.77
C ASP A 34 2.33 -11.50 -17.58
N GLY A 35 3.18 -10.47 -17.41
CA GLY A 35 3.16 -9.23 -18.17
C GLY A 35 2.20 -8.17 -17.61
N PRO A 36 1.88 -7.12 -18.39
CA PRO A 36 1.12 -5.96 -17.91
C PRO A 36 -0.26 -6.28 -17.31
N VAL A 37 -0.85 -7.43 -17.67
CA VAL A 37 -2.14 -7.86 -17.11
C VAL A 37 -2.08 -8.03 -15.59
N ALA A 38 -0.91 -8.41 -15.03
CA ALA A 38 -0.66 -8.57 -13.60
C ALA A 38 -0.76 -7.26 -12.80
N MET A 39 -0.85 -6.11 -13.47
CA MET A 39 -1.12 -4.82 -12.83
C MET A 39 -2.63 -4.57 -12.62
N THR A 40 -3.49 -5.47 -13.09
CA THR A 40 -4.93 -5.21 -13.21
C THR A 40 -5.77 -6.32 -12.59
N ARG A 41 -6.98 -5.96 -12.13
CA ARG A 41 -7.98 -6.90 -11.61
C ARG A 41 -8.48 -7.93 -12.63
N ALA A 42 -8.12 -7.79 -13.92
CA ALA A 42 -8.40 -8.81 -14.92
C ALA A 42 -7.55 -10.07 -14.69
N HIS A 43 -6.39 -9.95 -14.03
CA HIS A 43 -5.52 -11.08 -13.75
C HIS A 43 -6.01 -11.87 -12.52
N ARG A 44 -6.67 -13.01 -12.78
CA ARG A 44 -7.31 -13.81 -11.72
C ARG A 44 -6.34 -14.51 -10.77
N ALA A 45 -5.09 -14.73 -11.18
CA ALA A 45 -4.07 -15.32 -10.31
C ALA A 45 -3.59 -14.34 -9.22
N GLY A 46 -3.91 -13.05 -9.36
CA GLY A 46 -3.55 -11.96 -8.47
C GLY A 46 -3.01 -10.76 -9.22
N HIS A 47 -2.95 -9.62 -8.56
CA HIS A 47 -2.47 -8.39 -9.18
C HIS A 47 -1.72 -7.51 -8.20
N VAL A 48 -0.84 -6.67 -8.72
CA VAL A 48 -0.06 -5.71 -7.93
C VAL A 48 -0.97 -4.60 -7.42
N THR A 49 -0.81 -4.26 -6.15
CA THR A 49 -1.41 -3.09 -5.50
C THR A 49 -0.33 -2.19 -4.93
N ALA A 50 -0.69 -0.95 -4.64
CA ALA A 50 0.21 0.02 -4.04
C ALA A 50 -0.46 0.65 -2.81
N SER A 51 0.25 0.61 -1.69
CA SER A 51 -0.22 1.14 -0.41
C SER A 51 0.81 2.07 0.21
N ALA A 52 0.39 2.87 1.18
CA ALA A 52 1.30 3.73 1.91
C ALA A 52 1.01 3.79 3.41
N LEU A 53 2.08 3.72 4.20
CA LEU A 53 2.05 4.10 5.61
C LEU A 53 2.31 5.59 5.71
N ILE A 54 1.28 6.35 6.09
CA ILE A 54 1.42 7.79 6.33
C ILE A 54 1.89 8.00 7.77
N VAL A 55 2.91 8.84 7.95
CA VAL A 55 3.41 9.24 9.26
C VAL A 55 3.35 10.75 9.45
N ASP A 56 3.20 11.20 10.68
CA ASP A 56 3.35 12.61 11.05
C ASP A 56 4.71 12.93 11.68
N ASP A 57 4.95 14.20 12.00
CA ASP A 57 6.19 14.66 12.63
C ASP A 57 6.42 14.11 14.05
N ALA A 58 5.36 13.60 14.70
CA ALA A 58 5.45 12.94 16.00
C ALA A 58 5.74 11.42 15.87
N GLY A 59 5.87 10.91 14.64
CA GLY A 59 6.09 9.50 14.36
C GLY A 59 4.84 8.63 14.55
N ARG A 60 3.65 9.24 14.61
CA ARG A 60 2.38 8.51 14.61
C ARG A 60 2.07 8.03 13.21
N VAL A 61 1.43 6.88 13.09
CA VAL A 61 0.94 6.32 11.82
C VAL A 61 -0.54 6.61 11.65
N LEU A 62 -0.97 6.95 10.43
CA LEU A 62 -2.38 7.01 10.08
C LEU A 62 -2.83 5.62 9.64
N LEU A 63 -3.93 5.14 10.24
CA LEU A 63 -4.60 3.91 9.84
C LEU A 63 -6.08 4.17 9.56
N CYS A 64 -6.67 3.38 8.68
CA CYS A 64 -8.09 3.37 8.39
C CYS A 64 -8.74 2.08 8.92
N LEU A 65 -9.95 2.20 9.48
CA LEU A 65 -10.80 1.07 9.81
C LEU A 65 -11.61 0.69 8.58
N HIS A 66 -11.24 -0.38 7.90
CA HIS A 66 -11.87 -0.79 6.64
C HIS A 66 -13.33 -1.20 6.87
N GLY A 67 -14.29 -0.48 6.25
CA GLY A 67 -15.70 -0.56 6.62
C GLY A 67 -16.36 -1.94 6.46
N ARG A 68 -15.85 -2.78 5.55
CA ARG A 68 -16.35 -4.15 5.34
C ARG A 68 -15.61 -5.23 6.14
N LEU A 69 -14.34 -4.98 6.48
CA LEU A 69 -13.50 -5.99 7.13
C LEU A 69 -13.47 -5.80 8.64
N GLY A 70 -13.71 -4.58 9.13
CA GLY A 70 -13.60 -4.24 10.54
C GLY A 70 -12.17 -4.38 11.08
N LEU A 71 -11.17 -4.20 10.20
CA LEU A 71 -9.75 -4.27 10.53
C LEU A 71 -9.10 -2.91 10.27
N TRP A 72 -8.17 -2.53 11.14
CA TRP A 72 -7.33 -1.35 10.95
C TRP A 72 -6.15 -1.67 10.04
N MET A 73 -5.89 -0.83 9.04
CA MET A 73 -4.84 -1.01 8.04
C MET A 73 -4.31 0.33 7.49
N GLN A 74 -3.18 0.26 6.79
CA GLN A 74 -2.67 1.37 5.98
C GLN A 74 -3.61 1.66 4.81
N LEU A 75 -3.47 2.86 4.22
CA LEU A 75 -4.24 3.28 3.05
C LEU A 75 -3.60 2.76 1.77
N GLY A 76 -4.38 2.49 0.74
CA GLY A 76 -3.86 1.88 -0.48
C GLY A 76 -4.88 1.05 -1.26
N GLY A 77 -4.56 0.79 -2.52
CA GLY A 77 -5.53 0.24 -3.44
C GLY A 77 -4.96 -0.26 -4.74
N HIS A 78 -5.85 -0.33 -5.73
CA HIS A 78 -5.54 -0.87 -7.05
C HIS A 78 -4.75 0.15 -7.86
N CYS A 79 -3.79 -0.36 -8.62
CA CYS A 79 -3.19 0.40 -9.70
C CYS A 79 -4.23 0.73 -10.77
N GLU A 80 -4.24 1.98 -11.23
CA GLU A 80 -5.10 2.48 -12.30
C GLU A 80 -4.31 2.77 -13.57
N ALA A 81 -5.02 2.83 -14.71
CA ALA A 81 -4.39 3.06 -16.02
C ALA A 81 -3.69 4.44 -16.14
N GLY A 82 -4.06 5.40 -15.28
CA GLY A 82 -3.44 6.72 -15.20
C GLY A 82 -2.20 6.79 -14.32
N ASP A 83 -1.91 5.74 -13.53
CA ASP A 83 -0.75 5.75 -12.64
C ASP A 83 0.55 5.53 -13.44
N GLU A 84 1.50 6.45 -13.31
CA GLU A 84 2.79 6.35 -14.02
C GLU A 84 3.80 5.46 -13.28
N THR A 85 3.70 5.37 -11.95
CA THR A 85 4.60 4.61 -11.08
C THR A 85 3.85 4.00 -9.90
N LEU A 86 4.39 2.95 -9.29
CA LEU A 86 3.81 2.36 -8.07
C LEU A 86 3.74 3.37 -6.93
N ALA A 87 4.78 4.19 -6.79
CA ALA A 87 4.86 5.19 -5.75
C ALA A 87 3.81 6.31 -5.97
N ALA A 88 3.52 6.66 -7.23
CA ALA A 88 2.45 7.59 -7.58
C ALA A 88 1.05 7.00 -7.30
N ALA A 89 0.84 5.71 -7.59
CA ALA A 89 -0.40 5.02 -7.23
C ALA A 89 -0.63 5.03 -5.71
N ALA A 90 0.38 4.70 -4.92
CA ALA A 90 0.31 4.73 -3.46
C ALA A 90 0.01 6.15 -2.92
N LEU A 91 0.63 7.18 -3.50
CA LEU A 91 0.35 8.58 -3.15
C LEU A 91 -1.09 8.98 -3.49
N ARG A 92 -1.59 8.60 -4.67
CA ARG A 92 -2.97 8.88 -5.10
C ARG A 92 -3.97 8.27 -4.13
N GLU A 93 -3.88 6.97 -3.89
CA GLU A 93 -4.78 6.25 -2.96
C GLU A 93 -4.73 6.87 -1.56
N ALA A 94 -3.52 7.13 -1.04
CA ALA A 94 -3.36 7.76 0.26
C ALA A 94 -4.01 9.15 0.34
N THR A 95 -3.88 9.99 -0.69
CA THR A 95 -4.53 11.31 -0.74
C THR A 95 -6.06 11.17 -0.85
N GLU A 96 -6.56 10.29 -1.73
CA GLU A 96 -7.99 10.07 -1.95
C GLU A 96 -8.70 9.53 -0.70
N GLU A 97 -8.08 8.56 -0.02
CA GLU A 97 -8.67 7.90 1.14
C GLU A 97 -8.51 8.69 2.45
N SER A 98 -7.40 9.42 2.62
CA SER A 98 -7.18 10.24 3.83
C SER A 98 -7.72 11.65 3.72
N GLY A 99 -7.93 12.17 2.51
CA GLY A 99 -8.23 13.57 2.26
C GLY A 99 -7.10 14.55 2.62
N ILE A 100 -5.87 14.05 2.81
CA ILE A 100 -4.71 14.88 3.14
C ILE A 100 -3.96 15.26 1.85
N ASP A 101 -3.93 16.56 1.58
CA ASP A 101 -3.10 17.15 0.54
C ASP A 101 -1.65 17.35 1.00
N GLY A 102 -0.72 17.42 0.06
CA GLY A 102 0.68 17.76 0.35
C GLY A 102 1.48 16.66 1.05
N LEU A 103 1.04 15.41 0.94
CA LEU A 103 1.80 14.24 1.40
C LEU A 103 3.16 14.18 0.68
N LEU A 104 4.24 13.99 1.44
CA LEU A 104 5.59 13.86 0.91
C LEU A 104 5.92 12.38 0.74
N LEU A 105 6.13 11.97 -0.50
CA LEU A 105 6.42 10.59 -0.90
C LEU A 105 7.91 10.28 -0.78
N ASP A 106 8.21 9.17 -0.09
CA ASP A 106 9.44 8.44 -0.28
C ASP A 106 9.25 7.42 -1.42
N PRO A 107 9.97 7.55 -2.55
CA PRO A 107 9.78 6.67 -3.71
C PRO A 107 10.37 5.26 -3.52
N GLU A 108 11.07 4.99 -2.42
CA GLU A 108 11.61 3.66 -2.12
C GLU A 108 10.57 2.82 -1.36
N PRO A 109 10.28 1.58 -1.79
CA PRO A 109 9.39 0.69 -1.04
C PRO A 109 9.93 0.41 0.37
N ILE A 110 9.03 0.31 1.34
CA ILE A 110 9.34 -0.06 2.72
C ILE A 110 9.09 -1.54 3.01
N ASP A 111 8.13 -2.15 2.30
CA ASP A 111 7.72 -3.53 2.51
C ASP A 111 6.96 -4.06 1.29
N ILE A 112 6.84 -5.39 1.18
CA ILE A 112 5.95 -6.04 0.23
C ILE A 112 5.20 -7.15 0.95
N ASP A 113 3.88 -7.09 0.87
CA ASP A 113 2.99 -8.10 1.43
C ASP A 113 2.20 -8.81 0.34
N VAL A 114 1.96 -10.10 0.53
CA VAL A 114 1.21 -10.91 -0.42
C VAL A 114 0.13 -11.67 0.32
N HIS A 115 -1.12 -11.26 0.14
CA HIS A 115 -2.24 -11.74 0.92
C HIS A 115 -3.48 -12.02 0.06
N GLU A 116 -4.28 -12.97 0.51
CA GLU A 116 -5.54 -13.33 -0.14
C GLU A 116 -6.61 -12.28 0.11
N VAL A 117 -7.42 -12.00 -0.92
CA VAL A 117 -8.53 -11.07 -0.86
C VAL A 117 -9.74 -11.60 -1.61
N ARG A 118 -10.89 -10.96 -1.39
CA ARG A 118 -12.04 -11.09 -2.29
C ARG A 118 -12.19 -9.81 -3.09
N CYS A 119 -11.88 -9.86 -4.38
CA CYS A 119 -11.86 -8.69 -5.25
C CYS A 119 -12.90 -8.84 -6.38
N GLY A 120 -13.68 -7.78 -6.62
CA GLY A 120 -14.55 -7.67 -7.79
C GLY A 120 -13.73 -7.34 -9.02
N ALA A 121 -14.06 -7.95 -10.15
CA ALA A 121 -13.46 -7.55 -11.41
C ALA A 121 -13.92 -6.13 -11.80
N ALA A 122 -13.13 -5.45 -12.63
CA ALA A 122 -13.42 -4.08 -13.06
C ALA A 122 -14.73 -3.97 -13.88
N ASP A 123 -15.27 -5.08 -14.38
CA ASP A 123 -16.50 -5.20 -15.14
C ASP A 123 -17.77 -5.31 -14.28
N GLY A 124 -17.65 -5.22 -12.95
CA GLY A 124 -18.77 -5.35 -12.03
C GLY A 124 -19.19 -6.79 -11.73
N ALA A 125 -18.41 -7.79 -12.18
CA ALA A 125 -18.64 -9.18 -11.79
C ALA A 125 -18.49 -9.37 -10.26
N PRO A 126 -19.20 -10.36 -9.66
CA PRO A 126 -19.13 -10.62 -8.22
C PRO A 126 -17.71 -10.83 -7.73
N ALA A 127 -17.43 -10.38 -6.50
CA ALA A 127 -16.12 -10.54 -5.88
C ALA A 127 -15.73 -12.02 -5.71
N GLY A 128 -14.66 -12.41 -6.38
CA GLY A 128 -14.06 -13.74 -6.33
C GLY A 128 -12.76 -13.76 -5.51
N PRO A 129 -12.22 -14.95 -5.19
CA PRO A 129 -10.88 -15.06 -4.62
C PRO A 129 -9.84 -14.45 -5.55
N SER A 130 -8.92 -13.67 -4.97
CA SER A 130 -7.73 -13.14 -5.64
C SER A 130 -6.59 -13.00 -4.62
N VAL A 131 -5.42 -12.58 -5.08
CA VAL A 131 -4.25 -12.29 -4.25
C VAL A 131 -3.77 -10.88 -4.59
N HIS A 132 -3.60 -10.05 -3.58
CA HIS A 132 -2.92 -8.77 -3.73
C HIS A 132 -1.43 -8.97 -3.49
N TYR A 133 -0.63 -8.39 -4.38
CA TYR A 133 0.82 -8.26 -4.24
C TYR A 133 1.11 -6.79 -3.95
N ASP A 134 1.08 -6.46 -2.67
CA ASP A 134 1.00 -5.10 -2.16
C ASP A 134 2.39 -4.52 -1.93
N VAL A 135 2.77 -3.56 -2.78
CA VAL A 135 4.03 -2.82 -2.64
C VAL A 135 3.77 -1.57 -1.81
N ARG A 136 4.47 -1.45 -0.67
CA ARG A 136 4.19 -0.45 0.35
C ARG A 136 5.23 0.65 0.35
N PHE A 137 4.77 1.89 0.45
CA PHE A 137 5.59 3.09 0.47
C PHE A 137 5.42 3.87 1.78
N LEU A 138 6.33 4.80 2.02
CA LEU A 138 6.25 5.74 3.13
C LEU A 138 5.79 7.10 2.61
N LEU A 139 4.83 7.69 3.32
CA LEU A 139 4.40 9.07 3.11
C LEU A 139 4.54 9.86 4.41
N ARG A 140 5.00 11.11 4.33
CA ARG A 140 4.97 12.03 5.46
C ARG A 140 3.84 13.05 5.28
N ALA A 141 3.01 13.17 6.30
CA ALA A 141 1.97 14.20 6.35
C ALA A 141 2.55 15.58 6.67
N PRO A 142 2.02 16.66 6.08
CA PRO A 142 2.40 18.00 6.47
C PRO A 142 1.99 18.29 7.92
N ALA A 143 2.72 19.19 8.57
CA ALA A 143 2.42 19.61 9.93
C ALA A 143 0.97 20.12 10.06
N GLY A 144 0.23 19.55 11.01
CA GLY A 144 -1.17 19.92 11.25
C GLY A 144 -2.16 19.34 10.23
N ALA A 145 -1.76 18.33 9.43
CA ALA A 145 -2.69 17.57 8.61
C ALA A 145 -3.84 16.99 9.44
N VAL A 146 -5.04 17.05 8.87
CA VAL A 146 -6.26 16.48 9.46
C VAL A 146 -6.86 15.54 8.44
N GLU A 147 -7.02 14.29 8.84
CA GLU A 147 -7.64 13.24 8.05
C GLU A 147 -9.15 13.46 7.88
N ARG A 148 -9.67 12.95 6.77
CA ARG A 148 -11.09 12.91 6.46
C ARG A 148 -11.47 11.50 6.02
N VAL A 149 -12.49 10.97 6.68
CA VAL A 149 -13.05 9.65 6.36
C VAL A 149 -13.62 9.64 4.93
N SER A 150 -13.09 8.74 4.10
CA SER A 150 -13.63 8.44 2.77
C SER A 150 -14.84 7.50 2.86
N ALA A 151 -15.51 7.24 1.73
CA ALA A 151 -16.62 6.29 1.69
C ALA A 151 -16.19 4.83 1.94
N GLU A 152 -14.89 4.53 1.84
CA GLU A 152 -14.34 3.18 1.98
C GLU A 152 -13.94 2.85 3.43
N SER A 153 -13.72 3.89 4.22
CA SER A 153 -13.31 3.80 5.62
C SER A 153 -14.49 4.06 6.56
N ALA A 154 -14.57 3.30 7.65
CA ALA A 154 -15.49 3.61 8.74
C ALA A 154 -14.92 4.69 9.68
N GLU A 155 -13.59 4.72 9.82
CA GLU A 155 -12.86 5.62 10.70
C GLU A 155 -11.42 5.77 10.18
N LEU A 156 -10.78 6.90 10.48
CA LEU A 156 -9.32 7.03 10.41
C LEU A 156 -8.81 7.52 11.77
N GLY A 157 -7.56 7.17 12.08
CA GLY A 157 -6.94 7.59 13.34
C GLY A 157 -5.42 7.59 13.30
N TRP A 158 -4.84 8.52 14.05
CA TRP A 158 -3.40 8.62 14.29
C TRP A 158 -3.01 7.84 15.53
N PHE A 159 -2.07 6.92 15.38
CA PHE A 159 -1.65 6.02 16.46
C PHE A 159 -0.14 6.03 16.64
N THR A 160 0.33 5.98 17.89
CA THR A 160 1.75 5.73 18.15
C THR A 160 2.05 4.24 17.95
N THR A 161 3.31 3.89 17.72
CA THR A 161 3.72 2.49 17.52
C THR A 161 3.51 1.62 18.75
N GLU A 162 3.37 2.22 19.93
CA GLU A 162 3.11 1.57 21.22
C GLU A 162 1.61 1.42 21.53
N ALA A 163 0.75 2.15 20.81
CA ALA A 163 -0.69 2.23 21.08
C ALA A 163 -1.51 2.06 19.79
N LEU A 164 -1.18 1.02 19.02
CA LEU A 164 -1.92 0.66 17.81
C LEU A 164 -3.35 0.19 18.16
N PRO A 165 -4.32 0.44 17.27
CA PRO A 165 -5.70 0.01 17.46
C PRO A 165 -5.84 -1.50 17.31
N SER A 166 -7.02 -2.03 17.61
CA SER A 166 -7.33 -3.46 17.46
C SER A 166 -8.77 -3.63 16.96
N PRO A 167 -9.03 -4.60 16.05
CA PRO A 167 -8.07 -5.53 15.44
C PRO A 167 -7.28 -4.91 14.28
N LEU A 168 -6.02 -5.33 14.09
CA LEU A 168 -5.18 -4.95 12.96
C LEU A 168 -5.27 -5.98 11.83
N ALA A 169 -5.17 -5.51 10.59
CA ALA A 169 -4.87 -6.39 9.47
C ALA A 169 -3.46 -6.99 9.59
N ALA A 170 -3.28 -8.17 8.99
CA ALA A 170 -1.97 -8.79 8.90
C ALA A 170 -0.99 -7.87 8.16
N GLY A 171 0.28 -7.88 8.58
CA GLY A 171 1.34 -7.10 7.93
C GLY A 171 1.45 -5.63 8.36
N VAL A 172 0.44 -5.02 9.02
CA VAL A 172 0.49 -3.61 9.45
C VAL A 172 1.69 -3.34 10.36
N VAL A 173 1.96 -4.22 11.32
CA VAL A 173 3.09 -4.05 12.24
C VAL A 173 4.44 -4.23 11.55
N GLN A 174 4.51 -5.07 10.51
CA GLN A 174 5.77 -5.45 9.86
C GLN A 174 6.40 -4.27 9.09
N GLN A 175 5.59 -3.42 8.48
CA GLN A 175 6.05 -2.24 7.73
C GLN A 175 6.51 -1.06 8.62
N ILE A 176 6.18 -1.04 9.92
CA ILE A 176 6.52 0.07 10.83
C ILE A 176 8.03 0.21 11.02
N GLY A 177 8.75 -0.90 11.22
CA GLY A 177 10.21 -0.89 11.39
C GLY A 177 10.94 -0.32 10.17
N PRO A 178 10.69 -0.85 8.97
CA PRO A 178 11.22 -0.29 7.72
C PRO A 178 10.85 1.17 7.48
N ALA A 179 9.60 1.57 7.74
CA ALA A 179 9.16 2.96 7.62
C ALA A 179 9.99 3.90 8.51
N ARG A 180 10.19 3.54 9.78
CA ARG A 180 11.03 4.33 10.70
C ARG A 180 12.47 4.45 10.21
N ALA A 181 13.05 3.37 9.72
CA ALA A 181 14.41 3.39 9.20
C ALA A 181 14.58 4.31 7.98
N ARG A 182 13.53 4.47 7.16
CA ARG A 182 13.50 5.42 6.04
C ARG A 182 13.33 6.86 6.50
N LEU A 183 12.52 7.12 7.53
CA LEU A 183 12.33 8.48 8.07
C LEU A 183 13.62 9.12 8.57
N ASP A 184 14.52 8.32 9.16
CA ASP A 184 15.82 8.78 9.63
C ASP A 184 16.79 9.14 8.48
N GLN A 185 16.43 8.81 7.23
CA GLN A 185 17.22 9.04 6.01
C GLN A 185 16.67 10.18 5.14
N MET A 186 15.49 10.73 5.46
CA MET A 186 14.84 11.86 4.78
C MET A 186 15.22 13.19 5.44
#